data_AF-A0A537CSV8-F1
#
_entry.id   AF-A0A537CSV8-F1
#
_cell.length_a   1.000
_cell.length_b   1.000
_cell.length_c   1.000
_cell.angle_alpha   90.00
_cell.angle_beta   90.00
_cell.angle_gamma   90.00
#
_symmetry.space_group_name_H-M   'P 1'
#
loop_
_entity.id
_entity.type
_entity.pdbx_description
1 polymer ?
#
loop_
_entity_poly.entity_id
_entity_poly.type
_entity_poly.pdbx_seq_one_letter_code
_entity_poly.pdbx_strand_id
1 'polypeptide(L)'
;LAFTAAIGGLGLWLLYRFVNPLTMWLTVATFIGYAVLYTLVLKPATPQNIVIGGASGAMPPVLGWAAVTGEVSTEAMLLFLIIFAWTPPHFWSLALYRTEDYARAGVPMLPVTHGKPYTRLQVLLYTLILFAVTLLPYVVRMSGWLYLGAAIALGGIFVAYALRIYFAYSDLVAQRTFRYSIAYLAALFAALLADHYL
;
A
#
# COMPACT_ATOMS: atom_id res chain seq x y z
N LEU A 1 1.69 -16.61 24.24
CA LEU A 1 0.99 -17.58 23.36
C LEU A 1 -0.49 -17.71 23.72
N ALA A 2 -0.86 -18.13 24.94
CA ALA A 2 -2.27 -18.27 25.34
C ALA A 2 -3.12 -17.00 25.12
N PHE A 3 -2.59 -15.83 25.49
CA PHE A 3 -3.25 -14.54 25.25
C PHE A 3 -3.51 -14.26 23.76
N THR A 4 -2.49 -14.41 22.90
CA THR A 4 -2.60 -14.25 21.44
C THR A 4 -3.61 -15.23 20.85
N ALA A 5 -3.59 -16.48 21.28
CA ALA A 5 -4.54 -17.50 20.83
C ALA A 5 -5.97 -17.16 21.25
N ALA A 6 -6.17 -16.65 22.48
CA ALA A 6 -7.48 -16.25 22.96
C ALA A 6 -8.06 -15.05 22.18
N ILE A 7 -7.28 -13.98 22.00
CA ILE A 7 -7.74 -12.79 21.27
C ILE A 7 -7.90 -13.09 19.78
N GLY A 8 -6.93 -13.79 19.17
CA GLY A 8 -7.00 -14.20 17.78
C GLY A 8 -8.21 -15.11 17.53
N GLY A 9 -8.39 -16.13 18.36
CA GLY A 9 -9.53 -17.05 18.28
C GLY A 9 -10.88 -16.34 18.46
N LEU A 10 -10.98 -15.43 19.43
CA LEU A 10 -12.19 -14.61 19.62
C LEU A 10 -12.47 -13.73 18.39
N GLY A 11 -11.44 -13.09 17.82
CA GLY A 11 -11.58 -12.29 16.61
C GLY A 11 -12.06 -13.11 15.40
N LEU A 12 -11.50 -14.31 15.21
CA LEU A 12 -11.93 -15.23 14.14
C LEU A 12 -13.36 -15.72 14.36
N TRP A 13 -13.73 -16.04 15.60
CA TRP A 13 -15.09 -16.41 15.95
C TRP A 13 -16.09 -15.28 15.67
N LEU A 14 -15.74 -14.04 16.02
CA LEU A 14 -16.56 -12.86 15.73
C LEU A 14 -16.78 -12.70 14.23
N LEU A 15 -15.71 -12.79 13.42
CA LEU A 15 -15.81 -12.69 11.96
C LEU A 15 -16.67 -13.81 11.37
N TYR A 16 -16.47 -15.05 11.81
CA TYR A 16 -17.25 -16.19 11.32
C TYR A 16 -18.74 -16.06 11.67
N ARG A 17 -19.06 -15.65 12.91
CA ARG A 17 -20.43 -15.66 13.43
C ARG A 17 -21.25 -14.43 13.03
N PHE A 18 -20.62 -13.26 12.98
CA PHE A 18 -21.30 -11.97 12.81
C PHE A 18 -20.98 -11.27 11.49
N VAL A 19 -20.01 -11.75 10.70
CA VAL A 19 -19.66 -11.17 9.40
C VAL A 19 -19.87 -12.21 8.30
N ASN A 20 -18.88 -13.03 7.99
CA ASN A 20 -19.00 -14.20 7.12
C ASN A 20 -17.71 -15.06 7.14
N PRO A 21 -17.79 -16.34 6.74
CA PRO A 21 -16.63 -17.23 6.67
C PRO A 21 -15.52 -16.74 5.72
N LEU A 22 -15.88 -16.09 4.61
CA LEU A 22 -14.90 -15.59 3.63
C LEU A 22 -13.96 -14.55 4.26
N THR A 23 -14.52 -13.53 4.91
CA THR A 23 -13.76 -12.46 5.58
C THR A 23 -12.89 -13.03 6.70
N MET A 24 -13.39 -14.03 7.44
CA MET A 24 -12.61 -14.74 8.45
C MET A 24 -11.38 -15.42 7.84
N TRP A 25 -11.56 -16.24 6.78
CA TRP A 25 -10.44 -16.92 6.14
C TRP A 25 -9.45 -15.98 5.46
N LEU A 26 -9.94 -14.91 4.82
CA LEU A 26 -9.07 -13.87 4.26
C LEU A 26 -8.27 -13.15 5.36
N THR A 27 -8.86 -12.93 6.53
CA THR A 27 -8.16 -12.36 7.69
C THR A 27 -7.07 -13.29 8.19
N VAL A 28 -7.34 -14.59 8.29
CA VAL A 28 -6.32 -15.61 8.61
C VAL A 28 -5.19 -15.60 7.59
N ALA A 29 -5.52 -15.63 6.29
CA ALA A 29 -4.52 -15.61 5.23
C ALA A 29 -3.66 -14.34 5.26
N THR A 30 -4.28 -13.18 5.49
CA THR A 30 -3.59 -11.88 5.64
C THR A 30 -2.67 -11.88 6.86
N PHE A 31 -3.13 -12.42 7.99
CA PHE A 31 -2.33 -12.52 9.21
C PHE A 31 -1.12 -13.44 9.01
N ILE A 32 -1.30 -14.61 8.39
CA ILE A 32 -0.20 -15.53 8.06
C ILE A 32 0.78 -14.87 7.09
N GLY A 33 0.27 -14.20 6.05
CA GLY A 33 1.07 -13.44 5.10
C GLY A 33 1.93 -12.38 5.79
N TYR A 34 1.37 -11.65 6.76
CA TYR A 34 2.12 -10.64 7.50
C TYR A 34 3.11 -11.23 8.52
N ALA A 35 2.63 -12.13 9.38
CA ALA A 35 3.38 -12.64 10.52
C ALA A 35 4.46 -13.64 10.10
N VAL A 36 4.18 -14.49 9.12
CA VAL A 36 5.12 -15.53 8.68
C VAL A 36 5.90 -15.03 7.47
N LEU A 37 5.20 -14.75 6.37
CA LEU A 37 5.88 -14.47 5.09
C LEU A 37 6.63 -13.12 5.16
N TYR A 38 5.98 -12.04 5.58
CA TYR A 38 6.65 -10.75 5.69
C TYR A 38 7.65 -10.70 6.86
N THR A 39 7.20 -10.98 8.10
CA THR A 39 8.01 -10.69 9.29
C THR A 39 9.18 -11.65 9.48
N LEU A 40 8.96 -12.96 9.29
CA LEU A 40 10.01 -13.96 9.55
C LEU A 40 10.90 -14.20 8.32
N VAL A 41 10.32 -14.17 7.11
CA VAL A 41 11.06 -14.54 5.90
C VAL A 41 11.55 -13.29 5.16
N LEU A 42 10.64 -12.45 4.68
CA LEU A 42 11.01 -11.42 3.71
C LEU A 42 11.78 -10.26 4.34
N LYS A 43 11.31 -9.75 5.49
CA LYS A 43 11.90 -8.60 6.18
C LYS A 43 13.40 -8.75 6.43
N PRO A 44 13.90 -9.88 6.96
CA PRO A 44 15.35 -10.07 7.15
C PRO A 44 16.09 -10.54 5.88
N ALA A 45 15.41 -11.13 4.89
CA ALA A 45 16.11 -11.83 3.80
C ALA A 45 16.15 -11.10 2.45
N THR A 46 15.28 -10.11 2.17
CA THR A 46 15.21 -9.51 0.82
C THR A 46 14.92 -8.01 0.80
N PRO A 47 15.50 -7.26 -0.17
CA PRO A 47 15.15 -5.87 -0.42
C PRO A 47 13.76 -5.67 -1.04
N GLN A 48 13.10 -6.75 -1.48
CA GLN A 48 11.71 -6.75 -1.93
C GLN A 48 10.69 -6.94 -0.80
N ASN A 49 11.16 -6.87 0.46
CA ASN A 49 10.32 -7.03 1.65
C ASN A 49 9.11 -6.07 1.67
N ILE A 50 9.27 -4.85 1.17
CA ILE A 50 8.21 -3.85 1.07
C ILE A 50 7.21 -4.19 -0.05
N VAL A 51 7.69 -4.63 -1.21
CA VAL A 51 6.81 -4.92 -2.36
C VAL A 51 5.95 -6.13 -2.04
N ILE A 52 6.57 -7.24 -1.63
CA ILE A 52 5.85 -8.49 -1.36
C ILE A 52 5.08 -8.40 -0.03
N GLY A 53 5.68 -7.81 1.01
CA GLY A 53 5.01 -7.56 2.29
C GLY A 53 3.85 -6.57 2.18
N GLY A 54 3.93 -5.65 1.21
CA GLY A 54 2.88 -4.69 0.89
C GLY A 54 1.56 -5.35 0.50
N ALA A 55 1.59 -6.59 -0.02
CA ALA A 55 0.37 -7.35 -0.30
C ALA A 55 -0.49 -7.53 0.96
N SER A 56 0.13 -7.89 2.09
CA SER A 56 -0.62 -8.04 3.35
C SER A 56 -1.16 -6.69 3.85
N GLY A 57 -0.41 -5.61 3.65
CA GLY A 57 -0.85 -4.25 3.97
C GLY A 57 -1.96 -3.72 3.05
N ALA A 58 -2.11 -4.28 1.85
CA ALA A 58 -3.11 -3.90 0.86
C ALA A 58 -4.43 -4.68 0.98
N MET A 59 -4.51 -5.69 1.85
CA MET A 59 -5.73 -6.48 2.10
C MET A 59 -6.90 -5.75 2.77
N PRO A 60 -6.73 -4.69 3.60
CA PRO A 60 -7.86 -4.10 4.33
C PRO A 60 -9.08 -3.71 3.49
N PRO A 61 -8.96 -3.10 2.29
CA PRO A 61 -10.11 -2.85 1.43
C PRO A 61 -10.81 -4.13 0.95
N VAL A 62 -10.05 -5.20 0.66
CA VAL A 62 -10.63 -6.50 0.26
C VAL A 62 -11.42 -7.11 1.41
N LEU A 63 -10.88 -7.04 2.63
CA LEU A 63 -11.56 -7.52 3.84
C LEU A 63 -12.83 -6.71 4.12
N GLY A 64 -12.77 -5.38 3.98
CA GLY A 64 -13.94 -4.51 4.12
C GLY A 64 -15.02 -4.78 3.08
N TRP A 65 -14.62 -5.00 1.82
CA TRP A 65 -15.55 -5.35 0.75
C TRP A 65 -16.21 -6.71 1.00
N ALA A 66 -15.40 -7.75 1.23
CA ALA A 66 -15.88 -9.10 1.51
C ALA A 66 -16.76 -9.17 2.77
N ALA A 67 -16.54 -8.30 3.76
CA ALA A 67 -17.35 -8.22 4.97
C ALA A 67 -18.81 -7.84 4.66
N VAL A 68 -19.02 -6.98 3.65
CA VAL A 68 -20.35 -6.48 3.26
C VAL A 68 -20.96 -7.34 2.17
N THR A 69 -20.18 -7.71 1.15
CA THR A 69 -20.70 -8.38 -0.06
C THR A 69 -20.65 -9.90 0.01
N GLY A 70 -19.78 -10.47 0.84
CA GLY A 70 -19.54 -11.91 0.88
C GLY A 70 -18.74 -12.45 -0.31
N GLU A 71 -18.11 -11.59 -1.10
CA GLU A 71 -17.33 -11.97 -2.29
C GLU A 71 -16.05 -11.12 -2.46
N VAL A 72 -15.11 -11.60 -3.28
CA VAL A 72 -13.93 -10.84 -3.71
C VAL A 72 -14.12 -10.47 -5.18
N SER A 73 -14.70 -9.30 -5.42
CA SER A 73 -14.96 -8.80 -6.76
C SER A 73 -13.74 -8.11 -7.37
N THR A 74 -13.84 -7.74 -8.65
CA THR A 74 -12.78 -7.00 -9.34
C THR A 74 -12.53 -5.64 -8.70
N GLU A 75 -13.57 -4.96 -8.22
CA GLU A 75 -13.50 -3.67 -7.52
C GLU A 75 -12.68 -3.79 -6.23
N ALA A 76 -12.93 -4.83 -5.42
CA ALA A 76 -12.15 -5.11 -4.22
C ALA A 76 -10.65 -5.27 -4.54
N MET A 77 -10.35 -6.01 -5.61
CA MET A 77 -8.98 -6.23 -6.08
C MET A 77 -8.34 -4.98 -6.67
N LEU A 78 -9.11 -4.04 -7.24
CA LEU A 78 -8.60 -2.74 -7.67
C LEU A 78 -8.19 -1.87 -6.48
N LEU A 79 -8.98 -1.85 -5.40
CA LEU A 79 -8.61 -1.15 -4.17
C LEU A 79 -7.34 -1.73 -3.55
N PHE A 80 -7.23 -3.05 -3.54
CA PHE A 80 -5.98 -3.74 -3.19
C PHE A 80 -4.82 -3.27 -4.06
N LEU A 81 -5.00 -3.26 -5.39
CA LEU A 81 -3.94 -2.90 -6.33
C LEU A 81 -3.45 -1.46 -6.13
N ILE A 82 -4.34 -0.52 -5.81
CA ILE A 82 -3.98 0.86 -5.48
C ILE A 82 -3.08 0.92 -4.25
N ILE A 83 -3.46 0.28 -3.14
CA ILE A 83 -2.63 0.29 -1.91
C ILE A 83 -1.32 -0.45 -2.15
N PHE A 84 -1.38 -1.57 -2.86
CA PHE A 84 -0.20 -2.36 -3.22
C PHE A 84 0.80 -1.55 -4.04
N ALA A 85 0.36 -0.89 -5.11
CA ALA A 85 1.20 -0.05 -5.96
C ALA A 85 1.69 1.22 -5.25
N TRP A 86 0.93 1.73 -4.27
CA TRP A 86 1.30 2.88 -3.45
C TRP A 86 2.40 2.56 -2.42
N THR A 87 2.45 1.31 -1.96
CA THR A 87 3.35 0.88 -0.89
C THR A 87 4.84 1.13 -1.21
N PRO A 88 5.37 0.72 -2.38
CA PRO A 88 6.78 0.93 -2.72
C PRO A 88 7.22 2.41 -2.78
N PRO A 89 6.55 3.32 -3.53
CA PRO A 89 6.97 4.72 -3.60
C PRO A 89 6.82 5.42 -2.24
N HIS A 90 5.81 5.05 -1.44
CA HIS A 90 5.68 5.53 -0.06
C HIS A 90 6.88 5.12 0.81
N PHE A 91 7.13 3.82 0.98
CA PHE A 91 8.18 3.36 1.90
C PHE A 91 9.59 3.64 1.40
N TRP A 92 9.85 3.58 0.09
CA TRP A 92 11.18 3.90 -0.41
C TRP A 92 11.51 5.38 -0.32
N SER A 93 10.52 6.28 -0.37
CA SER A 93 10.75 7.70 -0.06
C SER A 93 11.21 7.90 1.40
N LEU A 94 10.65 7.13 2.35
CA LEU A 94 11.14 7.08 3.75
C LEU A 94 12.56 6.50 3.84
N ALA A 95 12.80 5.38 3.16
CA ALA A 95 14.08 4.68 3.21
C ALA A 95 15.25 5.51 2.66
N LEU A 96 15.00 6.41 1.70
CA LEU A 96 16.01 7.27 1.11
C LEU A 96 16.66 8.25 2.11
N TYR A 97 15.86 8.86 3.00
CA TYR A 97 16.39 9.78 4.02
C TYR A 97 16.62 9.11 5.39
N ARG A 98 16.19 7.86 5.56
CA ARG A 98 16.47 7.03 6.74
C ARG A 98 17.42 5.86 6.45
N THR A 99 18.21 5.95 5.39
CA THR A 99 19.06 4.84 4.93
C THR A 99 20.01 4.34 6.02
N GLU A 100 20.64 5.25 6.75
CA GLU A 100 21.59 4.90 7.81
C GLU A 100 20.91 4.20 9.00
N ASP A 101 19.69 4.63 9.37
CA ASP A 101 18.91 3.99 10.42
C ASP A 101 18.60 2.53 10.05
N TYR A 102 18.22 2.29 8.79
CA TYR A 102 17.97 0.93 8.29
C TYR A 102 19.24 0.09 8.22
N ALA A 103 20.38 0.68 7.83
CA ALA A 103 21.66 -0.01 7.82
C ALA A 103 22.10 -0.41 9.24
N ARG A 104 21.97 0.50 10.21
CA ARG A 104 22.28 0.21 11.64
C ARG A 104 21.37 -0.87 12.22
N ALA A 105 20.13 -0.94 11.77
CA ALA A 105 19.17 -1.98 12.18
C ALA A 105 19.36 -3.32 11.44
N GLY A 106 20.32 -3.42 10.51
CA GLY A 106 20.55 -4.63 9.71
C GLY A 106 19.40 -4.98 8.76
N VAL A 107 18.54 -4.02 8.41
CA VAL A 107 17.41 -4.26 7.51
C VAL A 107 17.86 -4.03 6.07
N PRO A 108 17.75 -5.02 5.16
CA PRO A 108 18.25 -4.95 3.79
C PRO A 108 17.34 -4.10 2.89
N MET A 109 17.03 -2.86 3.28
CA MET A 109 16.21 -1.95 2.48
C MET A 109 16.87 -1.65 1.13
N LEU A 110 16.06 -1.32 0.13
CA LEU A 110 16.53 -1.04 -1.23
C LEU A 110 17.70 -0.03 -1.32
N PRO A 111 17.69 1.12 -0.61
CA PRO A 111 18.83 2.05 -0.64
C PRO A 111 20.08 1.52 0.08
N VAL A 112 19.94 0.56 1.00
CA VAL A 112 21.05 -0.09 1.70
C VAL A 112 21.73 -1.13 0.80
N THR A 113 20.93 -1.90 0.04
CA THR A 113 21.43 -3.02 -0.77
C THR A 113 21.83 -2.61 -2.19
N HIS A 114 21.08 -1.69 -2.82
CA HIS A 114 21.25 -1.30 -4.24
C HIS A 114 21.60 0.19 -4.40
N GLY A 115 21.71 0.93 -3.29
CA GLY A 115 22.06 2.35 -3.29
C GLY A 115 20.88 3.30 -3.54
N LYS A 116 21.11 4.56 -3.17
CA LYS A 116 20.14 5.64 -3.37
C LYS A 116 19.77 5.89 -4.84
N PRO A 117 20.70 5.86 -5.83
CA PRO A 117 20.34 6.10 -7.23
C PRO A 117 19.30 5.12 -7.77
N TYR A 118 19.48 3.81 -7.53
CA TYR A 118 18.53 2.79 -7.94
C TYR A 118 17.18 2.95 -7.24
N THR A 119 17.21 3.24 -5.94
CA THR A 119 15.98 3.48 -5.16
C THR A 119 15.19 4.68 -5.68
N ARG A 120 15.87 5.77 -6.07
CA ARG A 120 15.22 6.95 -6.68
C ARG A 120 14.52 6.61 -7.99
N LEU A 121 15.15 5.79 -8.84
CA LEU A 121 14.54 5.30 -10.07
C LEU A 121 13.29 4.46 -9.77
N GLN A 122 13.39 3.54 -8.81
CA GLN A 122 12.27 2.67 -8.44
C GLN A 122 11.09 3.46 -7.84
N VAL A 123 11.35 4.51 -7.05
CA VAL A 123 10.31 5.44 -6.61
C VAL A 123 9.59 6.07 -7.81
N LEU A 124 10.32 6.52 -8.84
CA LEU A 124 9.72 7.09 -10.05
C LEU A 124 8.88 6.06 -10.81
N LEU A 125 9.45 4.89 -11.12
CA LEU A 125 8.77 3.85 -11.90
C LEU A 125 7.49 3.37 -11.21
N TYR A 126 7.54 3.08 -9.91
CA TYR A 126 6.35 2.65 -9.18
C TYR A 126 5.34 3.78 -8.97
N THR A 127 5.75 5.05 -8.91
CA THR A 127 4.79 6.17 -8.89
C THR A 127 4.05 6.29 -10.23
N LEU A 128 4.72 6.02 -11.35
CA LEU A 128 4.07 5.98 -12.67
C LEU A 128 3.10 4.79 -12.79
N ILE A 129 3.48 3.63 -12.25
CA ILE A 129 2.59 2.46 -12.16
C ILE A 129 1.37 2.81 -11.29
N LEU A 130 1.58 3.40 -10.12
CA LEU A 130 0.51 3.85 -9.24
C LEU A 130 -0.42 4.82 -9.97
N PHE A 131 0.13 5.81 -10.68
CA PHE A 131 -0.66 6.76 -11.47
C PHE A 131 -1.58 6.02 -12.44
N ALA A 132 -1.05 5.10 -13.25
CA ALA A 132 -1.84 4.31 -14.18
C ALA A 132 -2.91 3.46 -13.48
N VAL A 133 -2.54 2.79 -12.38
CA VAL A 133 -3.46 1.99 -11.55
C VAL A 133 -4.61 2.84 -11.01
N THR A 134 -4.34 4.06 -10.55
CA THR A 134 -5.38 4.94 -9.98
C THR A 134 -6.39 5.44 -11.00
N LEU A 135 -6.11 5.33 -12.30
CA LEU A 135 -7.08 5.64 -13.35
C LEU A 135 -8.02 4.47 -13.65
N LEU A 136 -7.65 3.23 -13.27
CA LEU A 136 -8.43 2.04 -13.57
C LEU A 136 -9.85 2.06 -12.98
N PRO A 137 -10.12 2.55 -11.76
CA PRO A 137 -11.50 2.63 -11.24
C PRO A 137 -12.43 3.44 -12.15
N TYR A 138 -11.94 4.46 -12.84
CA TYR A 138 -12.74 5.18 -13.83
C TYR A 138 -12.93 4.36 -15.10
N VAL A 139 -11.87 3.72 -15.60
CA VAL A 139 -11.90 2.89 -16.82
C VAL A 139 -12.88 1.73 -16.71
N VAL A 140 -12.92 1.05 -15.55
CA VAL A 140 -13.86 -0.07 -15.31
C VAL A 140 -15.26 0.40 -14.90
N ARG A 141 -15.52 1.73 -14.92
CA ARG A 141 -16.80 2.34 -14.51
C ARG A 141 -17.19 2.08 -13.05
N MET A 142 -16.19 1.87 -12.19
CA MET A 142 -16.36 1.80 -10.73
C MET A 142 -16.52 3.20 -10.11
N SER A 143 -16.09 4.24 -10.83
CA SER A 143 -16.12 5.64 -10.38
C SER A 143 -16.38 6.59 -11.56
N GLY A 144 -16.83 7.80 -11.25
CA GLY A 144 -17.17 8.87 -12.17
C GLY A 144 -16.10 9.96 -12.30
N TRP A 145 -16.55 11.11 -12.80
CA TRP A 145 -15.68 12.22 -13.19
C TRP A 145 -15.02 12.92 -12.01
N LEU A 146 -15.67 12.94 -10.84
CA LEU A 146 -15.08 13.56 -9.64
C LEU A 146 -13.84 12.78 -9.21
N TYR A 147 -13.95 11.45 -9.13
CA TYR A 147 -12.82 10.59 -8.83
C TYR A 147 -11.70 10.74 -9.88
N LEU A 148 -12.05 10.73 -11.17
CA LEU A 148 -11.06 10.86 -12.25
C LEU A 148 -10.26 12.18 -12.12
N GLY A 149 -10.95 13.30 -11.90
CA GLY A 149 -10.32 14.60 -11.71
C GLY A 149 -9.37 14.61 -10.52
N ALA A 150 -9.81 14.03 -9.39
CA ALA A 150 -8.97 13.89 -8.20
C ALA A 150 -7.75 12.98 -8.46
N ALA A 151 -7.93 11.83 -9.10
CA ALA A 151 -6.85 10.88 -9.40
C ALA A 151 -5.78 11.50 -10.31
N ILE A 152 -6.19 12.24 -11.36
CA ILE A 152 -5.26 12.94 -12.25
C ILE A 152 -4.50 14.04 -11.49
N ALA A 153 -5.20 14.88 -10.72
CA ALA A 153 -4.58 15.99 -10.01
C ALA A 153 -3.61 15.50 -8.92
N LEU A 154 -4.09 14.62 -8.02
CA LEU A 154 -3.29 14.06 -6.93
C LEU A 154 -2.12 13.25 -7.47
N GLY A 155 -2.38 12.44 -8.51
CA GLY A 155 -1.41 11.57 -9.14
C GLY A 155 -0.32 12.35 -9.88
N GLY A 156 -0.70 13.41 -10.61
CA GLY A 156 0.23 14.31 -11.28
C GLY A 156 1.18 15.01 -10.31
N ILE A 157 0.66 15.46 -9.16
CA ILE A 157 1.50 16.03 -8.09
C ILE A 157 2.46 14.97 -7.53
N PHE A 158 2.00 13.72 -7.33
CA PHE A 158 2.88 12.65 -6.85
C PHE A 158 4.00 12.35 -7.86
N VAL A 159 3.68 12.26 -9.14
CA VAL A 159 4.66 12.09 -10.23
C VAL A 159 5.67 13.25 -10.24
N ALA A 160 5.22 14.49 -10.04
CA ALA A 160 6.14 15.64 -9.93
C ALA A 160 7.11 15.52 -8.74
N TYR A 161 6.65 15.04 -7.58
CA TYR A 161 7.53 14.72 -6.45
C TYR A 161 8.52 13.60 -6.78
N ALA A 162 8.07 12.54 -7.45
CA ALA A 162 8.93 11.42 -7.83
C ALA A 162 9.99 11.82 -8.87
N LEU A 163 9.65 12.68 -9.83
CA LEU A 163 10.59 13.29 -10.77
C LEU A 163 11.63 14.16 -10.04
N ARG A 164 11.21 14.95 -9.03
CA ARG A 164 12.16 15.71 -8.20
C ARG A 164 13.08 14.79 -7.39
N ILE A 165 12.56 13.71 -6.82
CA ILE A 165 13.41 12.66 -6.20
C ILE A 165 14.41 12.12 -7.22
N TYR A 166 13.99 11.87 -8.45
CA TYR A 166 14.85 11.28 -9.47
C TYR A 166 15.94 12.22 -10.00
N PHE A 167 15.61 13.48 -10.29
CA PHE A 167 16.57 14.43 -10.90
C PHE A 167 17.30 15.33 -9.89
N ALA A 168 16.62 15.78 -8.83
CA ALA A 168 17.12 16.79 -7.90
C ALA A 168 16.92 16.36 -6.44
N TYR A 169 17.49 15.21 -6.08
CA TYR A 169 17.31 14.61 -4.76
C TYR A 169 17.82 15.50 -3.64
N SER A 170 17.00 15.61 -2.60
CA SER A 170 17.40 16.02 -1.25
C SER A 170 16.56 15.26 -0.23
N ASP A 171 17.07 15.09 0.98
CA ASP A 171 16.32 14.45 2.06
C ASP A 171 15.02 15.20 2.37
N LEU A 172 15.00 16.53 2.21
CA LEU A 172 13.79 17.34 2.35
C LEU A 172 12.73 16.98 1.29
N VAL A 173 13.14 16.75 0.04
CA VAL A 173 12.21 16.29 -1.01
C VAL A 173 11.68 14.91 -0.67
N ALA A 174 12.54 13.98 -0.24
CA ALA A 174 12.10 12.63 0.16
C ALA A 174 11.10 12.65 1.33
N GLN A 175 11.34 13.47 2.35
CA GLN A 175 10.40 13.68 3.48
C GLN A 175 9.07 14.29 3.03
N ARG A 176 9.10 15.29 2.14
CA ARG A 176 7.88 15.89 1.58
C ARG A 176 7.10 14.89 0.75
N THR A 177 7.76 14.08 -0.07
CA THR A 177 7.12 13.01 -0.84
C THR A 177 6.46 11.97 0.07
N PHE A 178 7.15 11.54 1.14
CA PHE A 178 6.59 10.60 2.12
C PHE A 178 5.33 11.17 2.82
N ARG A 179 5.38 12.43 3.25
CA ARG A 179 4.21 13.09 3.86
C ARG A 179 3.07 13.26 2.87
N TYR A 180 3.40 13.67 1.64
CA TYR A 180 2.43 13.84 0.57
C TYR A 180 1.76 12.51 0.24
N SER A 181 2.49 11.40 0.20
CA SER A 181 1.90 10.10 -0.15
C SER A 181 0.84 9.62 0.86
N ILE A 182 0.94 10.02 2.13
CA ILE A 182 -0.09 9.73 3.15
C ILE A 182 -1.36 10.53 2.85
N ALA A 183 -1.21 11.85 2.66
CA ALA A 183 -2.33 12.73 2.32
C ALA A 183 -2.95 12.36 0.96
N TYR A 184 -2.13 11.97 -0.02
CA TYR A 184 -2.51 11.48 -1.33
C TYR A 184 -3.46 10.29 -1.22
N LEU A 185 -3.08 9.26 -0.45
CA LEU A 185 -3.88 8.04 -0.34
C LEU A 185 -5.22 8.34 0.35
N ALA A 186 -5.18 9.12 1.44
CA ALA A 186 -6.39 9.54 2.14
C ALA A 186 -7.34 10.35 1.23
N ALA A 187 -6.81 11.33 0.50
CA ALA A 187 -7.59 12.16 -0.41
C ALA A 187 -8.15 11.38 -1.60
N LEU A 188 -7.39 10.42 -2.15
CA LEU A 188 -7.82 9.57 -3.24
C LEU A 188 -9.02 8.69 -2.84
N PHE A 189 -8.93 8.02 -1.69
CA PHE A 189 -10.04 7.22 -1.17
C PHE A 189 -11.23 8.07 -0.71
N ALA A 190 -10.99 9.27 -0.19
CA ALA A 190 -12.07 10.21 0.12
C ALA A 190 -12.80 10.68 -1.15
N ALA A 191 -12.07 10.94 -2.24
CA ALA A 191 -12.66 11.28 -3.54
C ALA A 191 -13.48 10.11 -4.10
N LEU A 192 -12.99 8.88 -3.98
CA LEU A 192 -13.72 7.68 -4.38
C LEU A 192 -15.03 7.53 -3.59
N LEU A 193 -14.98 7.75 -2.27
CA LEU A 193 -16.17 7.70 -1.41
C LEU A 193 -17.16 8.81 -1.75
N ALA A 194 -16.70 10.04 -1.97
CA ALA A 194 -17.56 11.17 -2.32
C ALA A 194 -18.24 10.96 -3.68
N ASP A 195 -17.49 10.45 -4.66
CA ASP A 195 -17.97 10.15 -6.01
C ASP A 195 -19.03 9.03 -6.01
N HIS A 196 -18.95 8.07 -5.08
CA HIS A 196 -20.00 7.04 -4.90
C HIS A 196 -21.37 7.62 -4.51
N TYR A 197 -21.43 8.79 -3.88
CA TYR A 197 -22.67 9.43 -3.45
C TYR A 197 -23.23 10.47 -4.44
N LEU A 198 -22.58 10.66 -5.60
CA LEU A 198 -23.01 11.56 -6.68
C LEU A 198 -23.72 10.78 -7.80
#